data_AF-A0A969X1M0-F1
#
_entry.id   AF-A0A969X1M0-F1
#
_cell.length_a   1.000
_cell.length_b   1.000
_cell.length_c   1.000
_cell.angle_alpha   90.00
_cell.angle_beta   90.00
_cell.angle_gamma   90.00
#
_symmetry.space_group_name_H-M   'P 1'
#
loop_
_entity.id
_entity.type
_entity.pdbx_description
1 polymer ?
#
loop_
_entity_poly.entity_id
_entity_poly.type
_entity_poly.pdbx_seq_one_letter_code
_entity_poly.pdbx_strand_id
1 'polypeptide(L)' 'RLTPKTVLEVEMPQVAKIVLIKDGYKYLETVGKKSRFRQLKKGVYRVEAYLPHGRGYRAWIFSNPIFLE' A
#
# COMPACT_ATOMS: atom_id res chain seq x y z
N ARG A 1 -0.80 -19.72 -0.41
CA ARG A 1 0.65 -20.01 -0.50
C ARG A 1 1.34 -18.86 -1.23
N LEU A 2 2.08 -18.05 -0.49
CA LEU A 2 2.97 -17.04 -1.05
C LEU A 2 4.04 -17.69 -1.93
N THR A 3 4.21 -17.15 -3.14
CA THR A 3 5.28 -17.55 -4.05
C THR A 3 6.26 -16.38 -4.21
N PRO A 4 7.51 -16.61 -4.63
CA PRO A 4 8.44 -15.52 -4.97
C PRO A 4 7.91 -14.58 -6.06
N LYS A 5 6.93 -15.05 -6.86
CA LYS A 5 6.27 -14.29 -7.92
C LYS A 5 5.02 -13.54 -7.44
N THR A 6 4.63 -13.66 -6.18
CA THR A 6 3.47 -12.94 -5.65
C THR A 6 3.77 -11.44 -5.61
N VAL A 7 2.88 -10.66 -6.23
CA VAL A 7 2.97 -9.20 -6.30
C VAL A 7 1.66 -8.61 -5.80
N LEU A 8 1.74 -7.57 -4.97
CA LEU A 8 0.61 -6.71 -4.65
C LEU A 8 0.70 -5.46 -5.51
N GLU A 9 -0.26 -5.30 -6.40
CA GLU A 9 -0.37 -4.16 -7.31
C GLU A 9 -1.40 -3.17 -6.76
N VAL A 10 -1.05 -1.89 -6.81
CA VAL A 10 -1.90 -0.79 -6.39
C VAL A 10 -2.03 0.17 -7.56
N GLU A 11 -3.26 0.52 -7.91
CA GLU A 11 -3.57 1.55 -8.91
C GLU A 11 -4.52 2.57 -8.30
N MET A 12 -4.13 3.83 -8.34
CA MET A 12 -4.87 4.95 -7.77
C MET A 12 -5.53 5.77 -8.88
N PRO A 13 -6.66 6.44 -8.61
CA PRO A 13 -7.30 7.31 -9.60
C PRO A 13 -6.40 8.50 -10.02
N GLN A 14 -5.57 8.99 -9.09
CA GLN A 14 -4.61 10.08 -9.31
C GLN A 14 -3.30 9.84 -8.53
N VAL A 15 -2.31 10.72 -8.72
CA VAL A 15 -1.04 10.65 -7.98
C VAL A 15 -1.31 10.84 -6.49
N ALA A 16 -0.91 9.86 -5.69
CA ALA A 16 -1.08 9.86 -4.24
C ALA A 16 0.19 9.32 -3.58
N LYS A 17 0.38 9.65 -2.30
CA LYS A 17 1.30 8.91 -1.43
C LYS A 17 0.64 7.59 -1.07
N ILE A 18 1.23 6.49 -1.49
CA ILE A 18 0.77 5.12 -1.26
C ILE A 18 1.65 4.51 -0.18
N VAL A 19 1.03 4.07 0.91
CA VAL A 19 1.68 3.47 2.06
C VAL A 19 1.19 2.04 2.20
N LEU A 20 2.11 1.09 2.18
CA LEU A 20 1.83 -0.30 2.50
C LEU A 20 2.05 -0.50 4.01
N ILE A 21 0.98 -0.84 4.71
CA ILE A 21 0.99 -1.23 6.11
C ILE A 21 1.08 -2.75 6.19
N LYS A 22 1.92 -3.27 7.10
CA LYS A 22 2.03 -4.69 7.45
C LYS A 22 1.88 -4.83 8.96
N ASP A 23 0.93 -5.64 9.40
CA ASP A 23 0.65 -5.95 10.81
C ASP A 23 0.49 -4.69 11.69
N GLY A 24 -0.13 -3.65 11.12
CA GLY A 24 -0.37 -2.37 11.80
C GLY A 24 0.76 -1.33 11.68
N TYR A 25 1.91 -1.69 11.10
CA TYR A 25 3.06 -0.82 10.97
C TYR A 25 3.34 -0.43 9.52
N LYS A 26 3.87 0.77 9.30
CA LYS A 26 4.35 1.18 7.99
C LYS A 26 5.46 0.25 7.52
N TYR A 27 5.23 -0.43 6.40
CA TYR A 27 6.19 -1.35 5.81
C TYR A 27 6.96 -0.70 4.67
N LEU A 28 6.26 -0.13 3.69
CA LEU A 28 6.85 0.55 2.53
C LEU A 28 6.00 1.77 2.15
N GLU A 29 6.60 2.75 1.47
CA GLU A 29 5.86 3.87 0.90
C GLU A 29 6.41 4.28 -0.46
N THR A 30 5.56 4.89 -1.28
CA THR A 30 5.91 5.45 -2.58
C THR A 30 4.92 6.55 -2.94
N VAL A 31 5.25 7.37 -3.95
CA VAL A 31 4.36 8.40 -4.48
C VAL A 31 4.15 8.12 -5.96
N GLY A 32 2.90 8.04 -6.38
CA GLY A 32 2.58 7.79 -7.78
C GLY A 32 1.13 7.38 -7.98
N LYS A 33 0.81 7.05 -9.24
CA LYS A 33 -0.49 6.51 -9.62
C LYS A 33 -0.53 4.97 -9.56
N LYS A 34 0.64 4.32 -9.63
CA LYS A 34 0.78 2.85 -9.61
C LYS A 34 1.91 2.43 -8.69
N SER A 35 1.79 1.27 -8.06
CA SER A 35 2.83 0.70 -7.20
C SER A 35 2.80 -0.82 -7.24
N ARG A 36 3.98 -1.43 -7.13
CA ARG A 36 4.16 -2.88 -7.14
C ARG A 36 5.03 -3.30 -5.97
N PHE A 37 4.46 -4.05 -5.05
CA PHE A 37 5.18 -4.60 -3.90
C PHE A 37 5.43 -6.09 -4.12
N ARG A 38 6.71 -6.49 -4.03
CA ARG A 38 7.17 -7.87 -4.25
C ARG A 38 7.74 -8.45 -2.97
N GLN A 39 8.01 -9.77 -2.97
CA GLN A 39 8.63 -10.48 -1.84
C GLN A 39 7.83 -10.30 -0.54
N LEU A 40 6.50 -10.35 -0.66
CA LEU A 40 5.60 -10.24 0.48
C LEU A 40 5.79 -11.44 1.41
N LYS A 41 5.76 -11.17 2.71
CA LYS A 41 5.84 -12.18 3.76
C LYS A 41 4.43 -12.48 4.28
N LYS A 42 4.29 -13.53 5.07
CA LYS A 42 3.04 -13.79 5.78
C LYS A 42 2.70 -12.61 6.71
N GLY A 43 1.40 -12.35 6.85
CA GLY A 43 0.87 -11.28 7.70
C GLY A 43 -0.35 -10.59 7.10
N VAL A 44 -0.79 -9.54 7.77
CA VAL A 44 -1.96 -8.74 7.38
C VAL A 44 -1.48 -7.43 6.75
N TYR A 45 -1.89 -7.17 5.52
CA TYR A 45 -1.51 -5.97 4.79
C TYR A 45 -2.68 -5.01 4.65
N ARG A 46 -2.41 -3.71 4.60
CA ARG A 46 -3.38 -2.69 4.20
C ARG A 46 -2.66 -1.65 3.34
N VAL A 47 -3.32 -1.21 2.29
CA VAL A 47 -2.84 -0.09 1.48
C VAL A 47 -3.56 1.17 1.93
N GLU A 48 -2.80 2.21 2.23
CA GLU A 48 -3.32 3.51 2.59
C GLU A 48 -2.84 4.55 1.58
N ALA A 49 -3.76 5.31 1.01
CA ALA A 49 -3.48 6.36 0.06
C ALA A 49 -3.78 7.72 0.68
N TYR A 50 -2.87 8.65 0.46
CA TYR A 50 -2.95 10.01 0.95
C TYR A 50 -2.75 11.01 -0.18
N LEU A 51 -3.60 12.04 -0.25
CA LEU A 51 -3.50 13.12 -1.22
C LEU A 51 -2.69 14.29 -0.67
N PRO A 52 -1.88 14.97 -1.50
CA PRO A 52 -1.23 16.21 -1.10
C PRO A 52 -2.30 17.28 -0.80
N HIS A 53 -2.16 17.95 0.34
CA HIS A 53 -3.07 19.00 0.77
C HIS A 53 -2.31 20.05 1.58
N GLY A 54 -2.17 21.25 1.03
CA GLY A 54 -1.33 22.30 1.62
C GLY A 54 0.12 21.85 1.75
N ARG A 55 0.68 21.97 2.97
CA ARG A 55 2.06 21.56 3.29
C ARG A 55 2.20 20.09 3.72
N GLY A 56 1.16 19.28 3.57
CA GLY A 56 1.16 17.89 4.04
C GLY A 56 0.33 16.96 3.18
N TYR A 57 -0.04 15.83 3.77
CA TYR A 57 -0.87 14.81 3.14
C TYR A 57 -2.11 14.56 3.98
N ARG A 58 -3.25 14.30 3.35
CA ARG A 58 -4.50 13.90 4.01
C ARG A 58 -4.91 12.50 3.57
N ALA A 59 -5.44 11.74 4.53
CA ALA A 59 -6.00 10.41 4.27
C ALA A 59 -7.08 10.50 3.20
N TRP A 60 -7.10 9.52 2.28
CA TRP A 60 -8.05 9.49 1.20
C TRP A 60 -8.70 8.11 1.01
N ILE A 61 -7.90 7.07 0.78
CA ILE A 61 -8.41 5.70 0.55
C ILE A 61 -7.64 4.73 1.42
N PHE A 62 -8.33 4.03 2.32
CA PHE A 62 -7.77 2.91 3.06
C PHE A 62 -8.40 1.62 2.57
N SER A 63 -7.59 0.67 2.13
CA SER A 63 -8.09 -0.64 1.71
C SER A 63 -8.55 -1.45 2.91
N ASN A 64 -9.34 -2.49 2.62
CA ASN A 64 -9.55 -3.56 3.58
C ASN A 64 -8.23 -4.30 3.87
N PRO A 65 -8.14 -5.00 5.03
CA PRO A 65 -7.02 -5.88 5.30
C PRO A 65 -6.92 -7.01 4.26
N ILE A 66 -5.69 -7.32 3.86
CA ILE A 66 -5.32 -8.36 2.92
C ILE A 66 -4.49 -9.39 3.68
N PHE A 67 -5.08 -10.54 3.96
CA PHE A 67 -4.45 -11.62 4.71
C PHE A 67 -3.61 -12.49 3.78
N LEU A 68 -2.32 -12.65 4.10
CA LEU A 68 -1.41 -13.50 3.35
C LEU A 68 -0.87 -14.63 4.21
N GLU A 69 -1.12 -15.87 3.76
CA GLU A 69 -0.75 -17.14 4.41
C GLU A 69 0.20 -18.03 3.57
#